data_AF-A0A9W7ENI5-F1
#
_entry.id   AF-A0A9W7ENI5-F1
#
_cell.length_a   1.000
_cell.length_b   1.000
_cell.length_c   1.000
_cell.angle_alpha   90.00
_cell.angle_beta   90.00
_cell.angle_gamma   90.00
#
_symmetry.space_group_name_H-M   'P 1'
#
loop_
_entity.id
_entity.type
_entity.pdbx_description
1 polymer ?
#
loop_
_entity_poly.entity_id
_entity_poly.type
_entity_poly.pdbx_seq_one_letter_code
_entity_poly.pdbx_strand_id
1 'polypeptide(L)'
;MVYRNLKNNEKALEYYERALKGYERMLGKNHPSTLDTVSNIVVVYDVGTKEYGKAEEYYKKALKGYEAQLGRDSEDTKRCVRNLSMCLKESGNIKRLVELKEAYPWLDEKSDDEGESEEDESDDEEESDDEDEGE
;
A
#
# COMPACT_ATOMS: atom_id res chain seq x y z
N MET A 1 15.65 -22.59 -6.59
CA MET A 1 14.65 -21.64 -7.13
C MET A 1 14.79 -20.21 -6.58
N VAL A 2 15.32 -20.01 -5.37
CA VAL A 2 15.50 -18.68 -4.72
C VAL A 2 16.28 -17.64 -5.57
N TYR A 3 17.29 -18.07 -6.33
CA TYR A 3 18.08 -17.18 -7.18
C TYR A 3 17.27 -16.45 -8.28
N ARG A 4 16.23 -17.07 -8.85
CA ARG A 4 15.41 -16.42 -9.89
C ARG A 4 14.56 -15.30 -9.29
N ASN A 5 14.01 -15.52 -8.09
CA ASN A 5 13.19 -14.53 -7.41
C ASN A 5 14.04 -13.33 -6.97
N LEU A 6 15.22 -13.56 -6.38
CA LEU A 6 16.15 -12.47 -6.03
C LEU A 6 16.54 -11.62 -7.25
N LYS A 7 16.89 -12.26 -8.37
CA LYS A 7 17.27 -11.54 -9.61
C LYS A 7 16.11 -10.75 -10.22
N ASN A 8 14.87 -11.18 -9.98
CA ASN A 8 13.68 -10.48 -10.46
C ASN A 8 13.33 -9.31 -9.52
N ASN A 9 13.51 -9.49 -8.21
CA ASN A 9 13.32 -8.45 -7.19
C ASN A 9 14.32 -7.30 -7.36
N GLU A 10 15.61 -7.59 -7.59
CA GLU A 10 16.62 -6.57 -7.87
C GLU A 10 16.28 -5.74 -9.11
N LYS A 11 15.85 -6.40 -10.20
CA LYS A 11 15.40 -5.70 -11.41
C LYS A 11 14.15 -4.86 -11.14
N ALA A 12 13.17 -5.41 -10.43
CA ALA A 12 11.95 -4.69 -10.07
C ALA A 12 12.28 -3.43 -9.25
N LEU A 13 13.17 -3.53 -8.26
CA LEU A 13 13.66 -2.39 -7.49
C LEU A 13 14.31 -1.34 -8.39
N GLU A 14 15.18 -1.73 -9.32
CA GLU A 14 15.81 -0.80 -10.25
C GLU A 14 14.78 -0.06 -11.12
N TYR A 15 13.77 -0.77 -11.65
CA TYR A 15 12.68 -0.18 -12.41
C TYR A 15 11.85 0.79 -11.56
N TYR A 16 11.46 0.40 -10.35
CA TYR A 16 10.67 1.25 -9.48
C TYR A 16 11.45 2.46 -8.96
N GLU A 17 12.73 2.33 -8.63
CA GLU A 17 13.56 3.47 -8.23
C GLU A 17 13.74 4.48 -9.37
N ARG A 18 13.88 3.98 -10.61
CA ARG A 18 13.93 4.84 -11.79
C ARG A 18 12.59 5.53 -12.06
N ALA A 19 11.48 4.80 -11.94
CA ALA A 19 10.14 5.36 -12.04
C ALA A 19 9.90 6.42 -10.95
N LEU A 20 10.30 6.14 -9.71
CA LEU A 20 10.18 7.04 -8.57
C LEU A 20 10.91 8.36 -8.85
N LYS A 21 12.16 8.32 -9.31
CA LYS A 21 12.91 9.54 -9.69
C LYS A 21 12.22 10.32 -10.81
N GLY A 22 11.59 9.62 -11.76
CA GLY A 22 10.81 10.24 -12.84
C GLY A 22 9.56 10.94 -12.31
N TYR A 23 8.77 10.25 -11.49
CA TYR A 23 7.55 10.79 -10.89
C TYR A 23 7.85 11.90 -9.87
N GLU A 24 8.88 11.77 -9.04
CA GLU A 24 9.33 12.85 -8.15
C GLU A 24 9.69 14.13 -8.91
N ARG A 25 10.25 14.00 -10.13
CA ARG A 25 10.64 15.14 -10.97
C ARG A 25 9.48 15.75 -11.73
N MET A 26 8.55 14.94 -12.24
CA MET A 26 7.42 15.43 -13.06
C MET A 26 6.22 15.87 -12.22
N LEU A 27 5.88 15.09 -11.21
CA LEU A 27 4.64 15.20 -10.44
C LEU A 27 4.90 15.70 -9.01
N GLY A 28 6.14 15.59 -8.55
CA GLY A 28 6.54 15.94 -7.20
C GLY A 28 6.55 14.74 -6.25
N LYS A 29 7.27 14.90 -5.14
CA LYS A 29 7.48 13.84 -4.13
C LYS A 29 6.20 13.37 -3.45
N ASN A 30 5.19 14.23 -3.46
CA ASN A 30 3.97 14.00 -2.72
C ASN A 30 2.84 13.48 -3.61
N HIS A 31 3.02 13.35 -4.93
CA HIS A 31 1.93 12.94 -5.82
C HIS A 31 1.51 11.47 -5.60
N PRO A 32 0.23 11.08 -5.72
CA PRO A 32 -0.23 9.72 -5.43
C PRO A 32 0.55 8.65 -6.20
N SER A 33 0.76 8.85 -7.50
CA SER A 33 1.56 7.92 -8.33
C SER A 33 3.02 7.78 -7.89
N THR A 34 3.62 8.85 -7.33
CA THR A 34 4.96 8.78 -6.74
C THR A 34 4.93 7.90 -5.50
N LEU A 35 3.89 8.05 -4.67
CA LEU A 35 3.75 7.33 -3.41
C LEU A 35 3.37 5.85 -3.63
N ASP A 36 2.56 5.52 -4.63
CA ASP A 36 2.29 4.15 -5.07
C ASP A 36 3.58 3.44 -5.51
N THR A 37 4.45 4.18 -6.21
CA THR A 37 5.75 3.64 -6.62
C THR A 37 6.61 3.31 -5.39
N VAL A 38 6.58 4.15 -4.35
CA VAL A 38 7.26 3.84 -3.09
C VAL A 38 6.64 2.61 -2.41
N SER A 39 5.31 2.50 -2.35
CA SER A 39 4.63 1.33 -1.78
C SER A 39 5.10 0.03 -2.44
N ASN A 40 5.22 0.00 -3.77
CA ASN A 40 5.70 -1.16 -4.51
C ASN A 40 7.17 -1.51 -4.21
N ILE A 41 8.05 -0.50 -4.10
CA ILE A 41 9.46 -0.71 -3.69
C ILE A 41 9.51 -1.39 -2.33
N VAL A 42 8.66 -0.97 -1.41
CA VAL A 42 8.68 -1.46 -0.04
C VAL A 42 8.21 -2.91 0.04
N VAL A 43 7.17 -3.30 -0.69
CA VAL A 43 6.72 -4.71 -0.78
C VAL A 43 7.85 -5.60 -1.29
N VAL A 44 8.63 -5.14 -2.25
CA VAL A 44 9.78 -5.90 -2.77
C VAL A 44 10.88 -6.06 -1.71
N TYR A 45 11.13 -5.04 -0.88
CA TYR A 45 12.09 -5.14 0.22
C TYR A 45 11.61 -6.01 1.39
N ASP A 46 10.34 -5.89 1.76
CA ASP A 46 9.75 -6.58 2.92
C ASP A 46 9.55 -8.08 2.64
N VAL A 47 8.89 -8.40 1.52
CA VAL A 47 8.53 -9.78 1.16
C VAL A 47 9.62 -10.43 0.29
N GLY A 48 10.24 -9.67 -0.61
CA GLY A 48 11.10 -10.20 -1.65
C GLY A 48 12.56 -10.40 -1.23
N THR A 49 13.15 -9.42 -0.54
CA THR A 49 14.56 -9.47 -0.12
C THR A 49 14.75 -9.61 1.38
N LYS A 50 13.69 -9.40 2.18
CA LYS A 50 13.73 -9.36 3.66
C LYS A 50 14.72 -8.33 4.20
N GLU A 51 14.97 -7.27 3.44
CA GLU A 51 15.81 -6.15 3.88
C GLU A 51 14.95 -5.10 4.58
N TYR A 52 14.48 -5.46 5.78
CA TYR A 52 13.55 -4.63 6.54
C TYR A 52 14.07 -3.22 6.87
N GLY A 53 15.39 -3.06 7.00
CA GLY A 53 16.00 -1.74 7.24
C GLY A 53 15.81 -0.77 6.08
N LYS A 54 15.91 -1.24 4.83
CA LYS A 54 15.64 -0.40 3.65
C LYS A 54 14.15 -0.16 3.47
N ALA A 55 13.33 -1.19 3.70
CA ALA A 55 11.87 -1.04 3.70
C ALA A 55 11.40 0.05 4.68
N GLU A 56 11.95 0.09 5.90
CA GLU A 56 11.64 1.12 6.90
C GLU A 56 11.92 2.53 6.39
N GLU A 57 13.10 2.76 5.77
CA GLU A 57 13.46 4.09 5.23
C GLU A 57 12.47 4.54 4.15
N TYR A 58 12.12 3.63 3.24
CA TYR A 58 11.15 3.93 2.18
C TYR A 58 9.74 4.15 2.73
N TYR A 59 9.28 3.35 3.71
CA TYR A 59 8.00 3.57 4.38
C TYR A 59 7.92 4.94 5.05
N LYS A 60 8.98 5.38 5.76
CA LYS A 60 9.02 6.71 6.38
C LYS A 60 8.95 7.82 5.34
N LYS A 61 9.62 7.64 4.20
CA LYS A 61 9.59 8.60 3.10
C LYS A 61 8.19 8.69 2.50
N ALA A 62 7.53 7.56 2.24
CA ALA A 62 6.15 7.50 1.75
C ALA A 62 5.19 8.16 2.74
N LEU A 63 5.27 7.80 4.02
CA LEU A 63 4.40 8.31 5.07
C LEU A 63 4.43 9.85 5.14
N LYS A 64 5.63 10.44 5.09
CA LYS A 64 5.77 11.91 5.07
C LYS A 64 5.13 12.55 3.84
N GLY A 65 5.16 11.87 2.70
CA GLY A 65 4.52 12.34 1.47
C GLY A 65 2.99 12.25 1.54
N TYR A 66 2.46 11.11 2.02
CA TYR A 66 1.02 10.90 2.23
C TYR A 66 0.46 11.89 3.26
N GLU A 67 1.12 12.07 4.42
CA GLU A 67 0.71 13.05 5.42
C GLU A 67 0.68 14.48 4.86
N ALA A 68 1.64 14.83 4.00
CA ALA A 68 1.74 16.17 3.43
C ALA A 68 0.70 16.43 2.33
N GLN A 69 0.22 15.41 1.61
CA GLN A 69 -0.74 15.59 0.52
C GLN A 69 -2.19 15.28 0.91
N LEU A 70 -2.40 14.18 1.62
CA LEU A 70 -3.72 13.65 1.94
C LEU A 70 -4.11 13.90 3.41
N GLY A 71 -3.14 14.31 4.24
CA GLY A 71 -3.33 14.46 5.67
C GLY A 71 -3.15 13.16 6.45
N ARG A 72 -3.15 13.27 7.77
CA ARG A 72 -2.90 12.15 8.69
C ARG A 72 -4.03 11.11 8.74
N ASP A 73 -5.26 11.53 8.50
CA ASP A 73 -6.45 10.69 8.64
C ASP A 73 -6.89 10.01 7.33
N SER A 74 -6.19 10.28 6.22
CA SER A 74 -6.44 9.62 4.94
C SER A 74 -6.20 8.12 5.02
N GLU A 75 -7.04 7.35 4.32
CA GLU A 75 -6.94 5.89 4.27
C GLU A 75 -5.59 5.42 3.71
N ASP A 76 -5.04 6.14 2.74
CA ASP A 76 -3.70 5.82 2.21
C ASP A 76 -2.59 6.04 3.25
N THR A 77 -2.68 7.13 4.02
CA THR A 77 -1.74 7.39 5.13
C THR A 77 -1.84 6.29 6.18
N LYS A 78 -3.06 5.92 6.58
CA LYS A 78 -3.31 4.83 7.53
C LYS A 78 -2.78 3.49 7.02
N ARG A 79 -3.05 3.15 5.75
CA ARG A 79 -2.51 1.95 5.10
C ARG A 79 -0.99 1.92 5.13
N CYS A 80 -0.32 3.06 4.89
CA CYS A 80 1.14 3.15 5.00
C CYS A 80 1.66 2.95 6.43
N VAL A 81 1.02 3.53 7.45
CA VAL A 81 1.40 3.30 8.86
C VAL A 81 1.20 1.83 9.24
N ARG A 82 0.09 1.20 8.83
CA ARG A 82 -0.20 -0.22 9.07
C ARG A 82 0.90 -1.11 8.50
N ASN A 83 1.29 -0.87 7.25
CA ASN A 83 2.34 -1.64 6.58
C ASN A 83 3.72 -1.41 7.21
N LEU A 84 4.07 -0.17 7.57
CA LEU A 84 5.30 0.12 8.32
C LEU A 84 5.32 -0.64 9.66
N SER A 85 4.19 -0.75 10.35
CA SER A 85 4.10 -1.49 11.60
C SER A 85 4.35 -2.99 11.43
N MET A 86 3.86 -3.59 10.33
CA MET A 86 4.12 -4.99 10.01
C MET A 86 5.61 -5.22 9.73
N CYS A 87 6.22 -4.36 8.90
CA CYS A 87 7.65 -4.44 8.62
C CYS A 87 8.51 -4.28 9.88
N LEU A 88 8.13 -3.39 10.80
CA LEU A 88 8.81 -3.25 12.09
C LEU A 88 8.65 -4.50 12.99
N LYS A 89 7.47 -5.15 12.99
CA LYS A 89 7.25 -6.42 13.69
C LYS A 89 8.15 -7.53 13.12
N GLU A 90 8.16 -7.68 11.79
CA GLU A 90 8.98 -8.68 11.08
C GLU A 90 10.49 -8.45 11.29
N SER A 91 10.92 -7.18 11.32
CA SER A 91 12.31 -6.81 11.59
C SER A 91 12.74 -7.00 13.05
N GLY A 92 11.79 -7.23 13.97
CA GLY A 92 12.04 -7.29 15.41
C GLY A 92 12.34 -5.93 16.07
N ASN A 93 12.12 -4.81 15.39
CA ASN A 93 12.34 -3.47 15.93
C ASN A 93 11.17 -3.01 16.82
N ILE A 94 11.02 -3.66 17.98
CA ILE A 94 9.94 -3.38 18.94
C ILE A 94 9.98 -1.93 19.41
N LYS A 95 11.17 -1.35 19.61
CA LYS A 95 11.30 0.05 20.04
C LYS A 95 10.64 1.02 19.07
N ARG A 96 10.93 0.87 17.77
CA ARG A 96 10.34 1.71 16.72
C ARG A 96 8.84 1.45 16.55
N LEU A 97 8.42 0.20 16.71
CA LEU A 97 7.00 -0.15 16.66
C LEU A 97 6.21 0.54 17.78
N VAL A 98 6.76 0.59 18.99
CA VAL A 98 6.15 1.32 20.12
C VAL A 98 6.10 2.82 19.82
N GLU A 99 7.20 3.42 19.35
CA GLU A 99 7.22 4.84 18.93
C GLU A 99 6.15 5.13 17.85
N LEU A 100 5.96 4.20 16.91
CA LEU A 100 4.95 4.32 15.85
C LEU A 100 3.53 4.25 16.42
N LYS A 101 3.27 3.31 17.33
CA LYS A 101 1.97 3.17 18.02
C LYS A 101 1.63 4.38 18.89
N GLU A 102 2.63 4.96 19.56
CA GLU A 102 2.46 6.21 20.31
C GLU A 102 2.10 7.38 19.38
N ALA A 103 2.71 7.44 18.20
CA ALA A 103 2.42 8.46 17.19
C ALA A 103 1.05 8.26 16.50
N TYR A 104 0.60 7.02 16.39
CA TYR A 104 -0.67 6.63 15.76
C TYR A 104 -1.45 5.67 16.68
N PRO A 105 -2.17 6.20 17.69
CA PRO A 105 -2.85 5.38 18.70
C PRO A 105 -3.92 4.43 18.13
N TRP A 106 -4.54 4.82 17.00
CA TRP A 106 -5.52 4.00 16.28
C TRP A 106 -4.94 2.68 15.75
N LEU A 107 -3.62 2.51 15.76
CA LEU A 107 -2.95 1.29 15.29
C LEU A 107 -3.09 0.10 16.28
N ASP A 108 -3.39 0.38 17.55
CA ASP A 108 -3.64 -0.65 18.57
C ASP A 108 -5.13 -0.99 18.72
N GLU A 109 -6.01 -0.20 18.10
CA GLU A 109 -7.42 -0.53 18.00
C GLU A 109 -7.55 -1.76 17.11
N LYS A 110 -8.10 -2.86 17.65
CA LYS A 110 -8.33 -4.09 16.91
C LYS A 110 -9.06 -3.75 15.61
N SER A 111 -8.44 -4.10 14.50
CA SER A 111 -9.08 -4.18 13.20
C SER A 111 -10.12 -5.29 13.25
N ASP A 112 -11.31 -4.97 13.76
CA ASP A 112 -12.53 -5.74 13.51
C ASP A 112 -13.19 -5.31 12.18
N ASP A 113 -12.55 -4.43 11.43
CA ASP A 113 -13.01 -3.96 10.12
C ASP A 113 -12.28 -4.72 9.00
N GLU A 114 -12.67 -5.98 8.79
CA GLU A 114 -12.60 -6.58 7.45
C GLU A 114 -13.62 -5.82 6.61
N GLY A 115 -13.19 -4.70 6.03
CA GLY A 115 -13.94 -4.02 4.98
C GLY A 115 -14.01 -4.95 3.78
N GLU A 116 -15.09 -5.75 3.74
CA GLU A 116 -15.59 -6.39 2.53
C GLU A 116 -15.62 -5.33 1.43
N SER A 117 -14.73 -5.46 0.45
CA SER A 117 -14.95 -4.80 -0.82
C SER A 117 -16.18 -5.47 -1.42
N GLU A 118 -17.34 -4.87 -1.21
CA GLU A 118 -18.55 -5.17 -1.97
C GLU A 118 -18.19 -4.98 -3.45
N GLU A 119 -17.92 -6.11 -4.11
CA GLU A 119 -17.91 -6.17 -5.57
C GLU A 119 -19.32 -5.80 -6.00
N ASP A 120 -19.45 -4.62 -6.59
CA ASP A 120 -20.62 -4.11 -7.30
C ASP A 120 -20.95 -5.10 -8.43
N GLU A 121 -21.67 -6.18 -8.09
CA GLU A 121 -22.38 -6.99 -9.05
C GLU A 121 -23.57 -6.17 -9.55
N SER A 122 -23.30 -5.38 -10.58
CA SER A 122 -24.33 -4.75 -11.38
C SER A 122 -25.20 -5.86 -12.00
N ASP A 123 -26.37 -6.05 -11.39
CA ASP A 123 -27.43 -6.97 -11.77
C ASP A 123 -27.88 -6.66 -13.21
N ASP A 124 -27.73 -7.66 -14.07
CA ASP A 124 -28.14 -7.66 -15.47
C ASP A 124 -29.65 -7.92 -15.48
N GLU A 125 -30.47 -6.86 -15.51
CA GLU A 125 -31.92 -6.99 -15.70
C GLU A 125 -32.22 -7.43 -17.13
N GLU A 126 -32.30 -8.75 -17.32
CA GLU A 126 -33.00 -9.39 -18.44
C GLU A 126 -34.51 -9.16 -18.26
N GLU A 127 -35.04 -8.07 -18.84
CA GLU A 127 -36.48 -7.95 -19.06
C GLU A 127 -36.87 -8.72 -20.33
N SER A 128 -37.38 -9.93 -20.12
CA SER A 128 -38.18 -10.67 -21.10
C SER A 128 -39.45 -11.17 -20.44
N ASP A 129 -40.61 -10.68 -20.90
CA ASP A 129 -41.88 -11.43 -21.01
C ASP A 129 -42.94 -10.43 -21.54
N ASP A 130 -43.39 -10.59 -22.79
CA ASP A 130 -44.61 -11.33 -23.14
C ASP A 130 -45.87 -10.44 -23.00
N GLU A 131 -46.19 -9.69 -24.06
CA GLU A 131 -47.54 -9.18 -24.27
C GLU A 131 -48.39 -10.25 -24.97
N ASP A 132 -49.08 -11.03 -24.14
CA ASP A 132 -50.31 -11.74 -24.45
C ASP A 132 -51.43 -10.71 -24.67
N GLU A 133 -51.95 -10.59 -25.90
CA GLU A 133 -53.31 -10.12 -26.12
C GLU A 133 -54.01 -11.05 -27.12
N GLY A 134 -54.91 -11.87 -26.57
CA GLY A 134 -55.95 -12.54 -27.34
C GLY A 134 -57.08 -11.59 -27.74
N GLU A 135 -57.70 -11.88 -28.89
CA GLU A 135 -59.12 -12.25 -29.05
C GLU A 135 -59.37 -12.78 -30.47
#